data_AF-A0A367ZEY6-F1
#
_entry.id   AF-A0A367ZEY6-F1
#
_cell.length_a   1.000
_cell.length_b   1.000
_cell.length_c   1.000
_cell.angle_alpha   90.00
_cell.angle_beta   90.00
_cell.angle_gamma   90.00
#
_symmetry.space_group_name_H-M   'P 1'
#
loop_
_entity.id
_entity.type
_entity.pdbx_description
1 polymer ?
#
loop_
_entity_poly.entity_id
_entity_poly.type
_entity_poly.pdbx_seq_one_letter_code
_entity_poly.pdbx_strand_id
1 'polypeptide(L)'
;MKSRSSIFIIAMIFFFIKYSSSQIPGYKNIEIVESVPVETQLDNPEIRNTFEVWKELIQNAEYTIDLEQFYISNEPGEPLEDIINLLIDASKRGVKIRIIADAGMYKTYPQTLDLLKTTPNFQVRLIDYRKILGGIQHAKYMIIDNQSVFIGSQNFDWRALKHIFELGLKIKNEQLAKVFTDIFEVDWALSESEKITVKPKNYDVPITIIENRDTIKLIPTFSPYSLIPDTNLFDEKNILDLINKAKNEIYFHVLTYSPVNSNKEYYAAIDNALRSAALRGVKINIMISDWSKRKPTIYYLKSLAVIPNITVKMTTVPEYSKGFIPYARVDHRKFLIVDNNYIWLGTSNWEKSYFYKSRNLGVIIENEKLNETFKNIFLKSWNGPYSYEIKPEIDYTPPKVGE
;
A
#
# COMPACT_ATOMS: atom_id res chain seq x y z
N MET A 1 -23.98 -48.15 -56.78
CA MET A 1 -23.21 -48.15 -55.52
C MET A 1 -23.04 -46.71 -55.06
N LYS A 2 -23.77 -46.28 -54.01
CA LYS A 2 -23.57 -44.99 -53.34
C LYS A 2 -22.72 -45.25 -52.09
N SER A 3 -21.59 -44.56 -51.95
CA SER A 3 -20.80 -44.53 -50.72
C SER A 3 -20.85 -43.12 -50.13
N ARG A 4 -21.14 -43.05 -48.84
CA ARG A 4 -21.41 -41.84 -48.05
C ARG A 4 -20.09 -41.23 -47.57
N SER A 5 -19.95 -39.91 -47.69
CA SER A 5 -18.93 -39.13 -47.00
C SER A 5 -19.56 -38.52 -45.74
N SER A 6 -19.07 -38.93 -44.56
CA SER A 6 -19.47 -38.37 -43.27
C SER A 6 -18.59 -37.18 -42.92
N ILE A 7 -19.20 -36.01 -42.71
CA ILE A 7 -18.56 -34.80 -42.22
C ILE A 7 -18.54 -34.89 -40.68
N PHE A 8 -17.35 -34.92 -40.08
CA PHE A 8 -17.17 -34.76 -38.64
C PHE A 8 -17.13 -33.26 -38.31
N ILE A 9 -18.14 -32.77 -37.57
CA ILE A 9 -18.13 -31.43 -36.97
C ILE A 9 -17.47 -31.57 -35.60
N ILE A 10 -16.26 -31.02 -35.46
CA ILE A 10 -15.60 -30.86 -34.16
C ILE A 10 -16.24 -29.66 -33.48
N ALA A 11 -17.09 -29.90 -32.48
CA ALA A 11 -17.60 -28.87 -31.59
C ALA A 11 -16.45 -28.44 -30.64
N MET A 12 -15.94 -27.22 -30.84
CA MET A 12 -15.02 -26.59 -29.91
C MET A 12 -15.79 -26.21 -28.63
N ILE A 13 -15.59 -26.99 -27.57
CA ILE A 13 -16.08 -26.67 -26.23
C ILE A 13 -15.16 -25.59 -25.65
N PHE A 14 -15.64 -24.35 -25.63
CA PHE A 14 -15.00 -23.28 -24.86
C PHE A 14 -15.21 -23.57 -23.36
N PHE A 15 -14.15 -24.03 -22.69
CA PHE A 15 -14.09 -23.99 -21.23
C PHE A 15 -13.97 -22.53 -20.81
N PHE A 16 -15.08 -21.93 -20.38
CA PHE A 16 -15.02 -20.74 -19.53
C PHE A 16 -14.43 -21.18 -18.19
N ILE A 17 -13.14 -20.92 -17.98
CA ILE A 17 -12.56 -20.94 -16.64
C ILE A 17 -13.23 -19.79 -15.88
N LYS A 18 -14.22 -20.12 -15.04
CA LYS A 18 -14.68 -19.19 -14.01
C LYS A 18 -13.51 -18.98 -13.05
N TYR A 19 -12.85 -17.83 -13.16
CA TYR A 19 -11.98 -17.35 -12.09
C TYR A 19 -12.84 -17.22 -10.83
N SER A 20 -12.54 -18.06 -9.85
CA SER A 20 -13.10 -17.94 -8.51
C SER A 20 -12.60 -16.61 -7.94
N SER A 21 -13.52 -15.68 -7.69
CA SER A 21 -13.23 -14.46 -6.94
C SER A 21 -12.81 -14.85 -5.54
N SER A 22 -11.52 -14.79 -5.21
CA SER A 22 -11.08 -14.89 -3.82
C SER A 22 -11.27 -13.53 -3.13
N GLN A 23 -12.55 -13.19 -2.96
CA GLN A 23 -13.01 -12.33 -1.87
C GLN A 23 -12.95 -13.18 -0.59
N ILE A 24 -12.69 -12.57 0.56
CA ILE A 24 -13.10 -13.19 1.83
C ILE A 24 -14.58 -13.53 1.65
N PRO A 25 -14.99 -14.82 1.74
CA PRO A 25 -16.32 -15.24 1.34
C PRO A 25 -17.41 -14.33 1.92
N GLY A 26 -18.03 -13.53 1.06
CA GLY A 26 -19.11 -12.61 1.41
C GLY A 26 -18.88 -11.14 1.06
N TYR A 27 -17.72 -10.53 1.32
CA TYR A 27 -17.59 -9.07 1.18
C TYR A 27 -17.50 -8.64 -0.27
N LYS A 28 -18.34 -7.69 -0.69
CA LYS A 28 -18.35 -7.16 -2.07
C LYS A 28 -17.75 -5.77 -2.15
N ASN A 29 -17.78 -5.02 -1.04
CA ASN A 29 -17.36 -3.62 -0.99
C ASN A 29 -15.98 -3.42 -0.37
N ILE A 30 -15.34 -4.49 0.14
CA ILE A 30 -13.95 -4.46 0.59
C ILE A 30 -13.23 -5.74 0.19
N GLU A 31 -12.01 -5.59 -0.32
CA GLU A 31 -11.20 -6.68 -0.83
C GLU A 31 -9.73 -6.42 -0.47
N ILE A 32 -9.10 -7.40 0.19
CA ILE A 32 -7.65 -7.40 0.44
C ILE A 32 -6.96 -7.87 -0.83
N VAL A 33 -5.86 -7.22 -1.18
CA VAL A 33 -5.14 -7.42 -2.44
C VAL A 33 -3.65 -7.50 -2.15
N GLU A 34 -2.93 -8.41 -2.79
CA GLU A 34 -1.48 -8.53 -2.61
C GLU A 34 -0.71 -8.62 -3.93
N SER A 35 0.56 -8.22 -3.91
CA SER A 35 1.53 -8.61 -4.92
C SER A 35 2.60 -9.43 -4.23
N VAL A 36 2.90 -10.61 -4.75
CA VAL A 36 3.83 -11.55 -4.10
C VAL A 36 5.07 -11.72 -4.98
N PRO A 37 6.29 -11.66 -4.41
CA PRO A 37 7.49 -11.92 -5.17
C PRO A 37 7.46 -13.34 -5.75
N VAL A 38 7.65 -13.46 -7.07
CA VAL A 38 7.80 -14.77 -7.72
C VAL A 38 8.91 -15.61 -7.06
N GLU A 39 8.84 -16.94 -7.19
CA GLU A 39 9.82 -17.86 -6.60
C GLU A 39 9.86 -17.82 -5.06
N THR A 40 8.74 -17.51 -4.42
CA THR A 40 8.61 -17.55 -2.95
C THR A 40 7.39 -18.35 -2.49
N GLN A 41 7.38 -18.71 -1.21
CA GLN A 41 6.26 -19.36 -0.53
C GLN A 41 5.35 -18.36 0.22
N LEU A 42 5.42 -17.07 -0.15
CA LEU A 42 4.69 -16.00 0.55
C LEU A 42 3.22 -15.87 0.10
N ASP A 43 2.87 -16.43 -1.06
CA ASP A 43 1.58 -16.26 -1.74
C ASP A 43 0.40 -16.82 -0.97
N ASN A 44 -0.61 -15.99 -0.69
CA ASN A 44 -1.88 -16.38 -0.09
C ASN A 44 -2.90 -16.65 -1.21
N PRO A 45 -3.20 -17.92 -1.53
CA PRO A 45 -4.02 -18.24 -2.72
C PRO A 45 -5.46 -17.69 -2.64
N GLU A 46 -5.94 -17.41 -1.43
CA GLU A 46 -7.26 -16.81 -1.16
C GLU A 46 -7.26 -15.27 -1.27
N ILE A 47 -6.13 -14.64 -1.63
CA ILE A 47 -6.02 -13.20 -1.83
C ILE A 47 -5.69 -12.94 -3.28
N ARG A 48 -6.49 -12.08 -3.92
CA ARG A 48 -6.27 -11.78 -5.34
C ARG A 48 -5.01 -10.95 -5.56
N ASN A 49 -4.38 -11.19 -6.70
CA ASN A 49 -3.22 -10.46 -7.13
C ASN A 49 -3.58 -9.01 -7.54
N THR A 50 -2.74 -8.05 -7.15
CA THR A 50 -2.90 -6.63 -7.50
C THR A 50 -3.10 -6.38 -8.98
N PHE A 51 -2.35 -7.07 -9.85
CA PHE A 51 -2.46 -6.92 -11.29
C PHE A 51 -3.89 -7.19 -11.79
N GLU A 52 -4.51 -8.27 -11.31
CA GLU A 52 -5.87 -8.64 -11.69
C GLU A 52 -6.92 -7.64 -11.17
N VAL A 53 -6.73 -7.14 -9.94
CA VAL A 53 -7.65 -6.16 -9.36
C VAL A 53 -7.52 -4.79 -10.05
N TRP A 54 -6.31 -4.34 -10.36
CA TRP A 54 -6.09 -3.10 -11.10
C TRP A 54 -6.68 -3.18 -12.51
N LYS A 55 -6.47 -4.31 -13.21
CA LYS A 55 -7.08 -4.57 -14.51
C LYS A 55 -8.61 -4.48 -14.44
N GLU A 56 -9.24 -5.16 -13.47
CA GLU A 56 -10.69 -5.10 -13.27
C GLU A 56 -11.17 -3.65 -13.03
N LEU A 57 -10.52 -2.91 -12.13
CA LEU A 57 -10.89 -1.54 -11.80
C LEU A 57 -10.81 -0.61 -13.02
N ILE A 58 -9.73 -0.70 -13.80
CA ILE A 58 -9.49 0.17 -14.96
C ILE A 58 -10.40 -0.20 -16.13
N GLN A 59 -10.67 -1.49 -16.34
CA GLN A 59 -11.57 -1.94 -17.40
C GLN A 59 -13.02 -1.51 -17.13
N ASN A 60 -13.44 -1.53 -15.87
CA ASN A 60 -14.79 -1.17 -15.46
C ASN A 60 -15.01 0.34 -15.25
N ALA A 61 -13.96 1.17 -15.29
CA ALA A 61 -14.11 2.62 -15.16
C ALA A 61 -14.91 3.21 -16.33
N GLU A 62 -15.90 4.06 -16.00
CA GLU A 62 -16.82 4.66 -16.97
C GLU A 62 -16.56 6.16 -17.19
N TYR A 63 -16.13 6.91 -16.18
CA TYR A 63 -16.09 8.38 -16.23
C TYR A 63 -14.72 8.96 -15.88
N THR A 64 -14.14 8.54 -14.74
CA THR A 64 -12.93 9.17 -14.19
C THR A 64 -12.01 8.17 -13.49
N ILE A 65 -10.71 8.35 -13.67
CA ILE A 65 -9.68 7.71 -12.85
C ILE A 65 -8.71 8.78 -12.36
N ASP A 66 -8.60 8.95 -11.05
CA ASP A 66 -7.58 9.80 -10.44
C ASP A 66 -6.51 8.91 -9.80
N LEU A 67 -5.25 9.06 -10.22
CA LEU A 67 -4.10 8.32 -9.69
C LEU A 67 -3.12 9.28 -9.04
N GLU A 68 -2.68 8.95 -7.83
CA GLU A 68 -1.53 9.61 -7.21
C GLU A 68 -0.53 8.54 -6.79
N GLN A 69 0.66 8.63 -7.39
CA GLN A 69 1.69 7.59 -7.33
C GLN A 69 3.05 8.24 -7.08
N PHE A 70 3.84 7.66 -6.18
CA PHE A 70 5.20 8.16 -5.92
C PHE A 70 6.02 8.26 -7.21
N TYR A 71 5.95 7.24 -8.06
CA TYR A 71 6.55 7.23 -9.40
C TYR A 71 5.85 6.20 -10.29
N ILE A 72 6.16 6.26 -11.59
CA ILE A 72 5.74 5.26 -12.56
C ILE A 72 6.98 4.69 -13.26
N SER A 73 7.23 3.39 -13.12
CA SER A 73 8.40 2.70 -13.71
C SER A 73 7.96 1.46 -14.47
N ASN A 74 7.88 1.61 -15.80
CA ASN A 74 7.51 0.54 -16.72
C ASN A 74 8.74 -0.21 -17.23
N GLU A 75 8.59 -1.51 -17.50
CA GLU A 75 9.54 -2.34 -18.22
C GLU A 75 8.76 -3.09 -19.31
N PRO A 76 9.19 -3.05 -20.59
CA PRO A 76 8.51 -3.76 -21.66
C PRO A 76 8.39 -5.27 -21.40
N GLY A 77 7.22 -5.83 -21.65
CA GLY A 77 6.91 -7.25 -21.40
C GLY A 77 6.65 -7.61 -19.93
N GLU A 78 6.68 -6.65 -19.02
CA GLU A 78 6.34 -6.84 -17.61
C GLU A 78 4.91 -6.34 -17.30
N PRO A 79 4.26 -6.82 -16.21
CA PRO A 79 2.83 -6.60 -15.96
C PRO A 79 2.35 -5.14 -15.96
N LEU A 80 3.22 -4.17 -15.65
CA LEU A 80 2.82 -2.77 -15.63
C LEU A 80 2.49 -2.24 -17.03
N GLU A 81 3.11 -2.79 -18.09
CA GLU A 81 2.86 -2.38 -19.47
C GLU A 81 1.39 -2.61 -19.84
N ASP A 82 0.83 -3.76 -19.45
CA ASP A 82 -0.58 -4.09 -19.64
C ASP A 82 -1.50 -3.11 -18.89
N ILE A 83 -1.15 -2.75 -17.65
CA ILE A 83 -1.92 -1.78 -16.87
C ILE A 83 -1.90 -0.39 -17.53
N ILE A 84 -0.75 0.06 -18.05
CA ILE A 84 -0.63 1.33 -18.78
C ILE A 84 -1.48 1.29 -20.05
N ASN A 85 -1.43 0.19 -20.81
CA ASN A 85 -2.26 0.01 -22.00
C ASN A 85 -3.75 0.04 -21.67
N LEU A 86 -4.17 -0.56 -20.56
CA LEU A 86 -5.56 -0.51 -20.10
C LEU A 86 -6.01 0.90 -19.72
N LEU A 87 -5.15 1.72 -19.11
CA LEU A 87 -5.43 3.13 -18.86
C LEU A 87 -5.59 3.90 -20.17
N ILE A 88 -4.71 3.66 -21.15
CA ILE A 88 -4.81 4.27 -22.49
C ILE A 88 -6.12 3.85 -23.17
N ASP A 89 -6.52 2.59 -23.05
CA ASP A 89 -7.79 2.12 -23.60
C ASP A 89 -9.00 2.70 -22.87
N ALA A 90 -8.93 2.91 -21.55
CA ALA A 90 -9.95 3.65 -20.81
C ALA A 90 -10.08 5.09 -21.31
N SER A 91 -8.96 5.75 -21.58
CA SER A 91 -8.96 7.11 -22.13
C SER A 91 -9.62 7.17 -23.52
N LYS A 92 -9.40 6.16 -24.37
CA LYS A 92 -10.09 6.01 -25.67
C LYS A 92 -11.60 5.80 -25.53
N ARG A 93 -12.06 5.16 -24.44
CA ARG A 93 -13.49 5.03 -24.11
C ARG A 93 -14.12 6.34 -23.61
N GLY A 94 -13.33 7.38 -23.39
CA GLY A 94 -13.80 8.69 -22.91
C GLY A 94 -13.60 8.91 -21.41
N VAL A 95 -12.99 7.96 -20.70
CA VAL A 95 -12.65 8.11 -19.27
C VAL A 95 -11.60 9.21 -19.13
N LYS A 96 -11.85 10.17 -18.23
CA LYS A 96 -10.89 11.24 -17.91
C LYS A 96 -9.90 10.73 -16.87
N ILE A 97 -8.62 10.84 -17.14
CA ILE A 97 -7.58 10.29 -16.26
C ILE A 97 -6.70 11.43 -15.76
N ARG A 98 -6.57 11.59 -14.44
CA ARG A 98 -5.65 12.54 -13.81
C ARG A 98 -4.56 11.80 -13.07
N ILE A 99 -3.33 12.26 -13.20
CA ILE A 99 -2.17 11.66 -12.56
C ILE A 99 -1.38 12.74 -11.84
N ILE A 100 -1.08 12.50 -10.56
CA ILE A 100 -0.07 13.23 -9.80
C ILE A 100 1.11 12.28 -9.53
N ALA A 101 2.33 12.76 -9.78
CA ALA A 101 3.56 12.04 -9.46
C ALA A 101 4.61 12.94 -8.78
N ASP A 102 5.57 12.33 -8.07
CA ASP A 102 6.67 13.06 -7.42
C ASP A 102 7.61 13.71 -8.45
N ALA A 103 7.85 15.01 -8.32
CA ALA A 103 8.74 15.76 -9.21
C ALA A 103 10.21 15.33 -9.11
N GLY A 104 10.63 14.78 -7.97
CA GLY A 104 11.96 14.23 -7.78
C GLY A 104 12.13 12.91 -8.52
N MET A 105 11.19 11.97 -8.34
CA MET A 105 11.23 10.67 -9.00
C MET A 105 10.98 10.73 -10.51
N TYR A 106 10.23 11.72 -10.99
CA TYR A 106 10.08 11.97 -12.43
C TYR A 106 11.43 12.12 -13.15
N LYS A 107 12.45 12.67 -12.48
CA LYS A 107 13.81 12.81 -13.06
C LYS A 107 14.47 11.45 -13.34
N THR A 108 14.06 10.42 -12.61
CA THR A 108 14.57 9.05 -12.76
C THR A 108 13.72 8.25 -13.74
N TYR A 109 12.38 8.42 -13.71
CA TYR A 109 11.44 7.65 -14.53
C TYR A 109 10.46 8.56 -15.32
N PRO A 110 10.94 9.37 -16.28
CA PRO A 110 10.08 10.32 -16.99
C PRO A 110 9.20 9.68 -18.08
N GLN A 111 9.65 8.55 -18.66
CA GLN A 111 9.20 8.06 -19.97
C GLN A 111 7.69 7.79 -20.04
N THR A 112 7.15 7.08 -19.04
CA THR A 112 5.72 6.76 -19.02
C THR A 112 4.88 8.02 -18.78
N LEU A 113 5.32 8.92 -17.91
CA LEU A 113 4.58 10.16 -17.64
C LEU A 113 4.58 11.08 -18.86
N ASP A 114 5.68 11.15 -19.62
CA ASP A 114 5.76 11.93 -20.86
C ASP A 114 4.82 11.38 -21.94
N LEU A 115 4.75 10.06 -22.10
CA LEU A 115 3.78 9.40 -22.97
C LEU A 115 2.35 9.74 -22.56
N LEU A 116 1.99 9.53 -21.29
CA LEU A 116 0.63 9.73 -20.81
C LEU A 116 0.22 11.21 -20.89
N LYS A 117 1.14 12.14 -20.62
CA LYS A 117 0.88 13.58 -20.71
C LYS A 117 0.47 14.03 -22.12
N THR A 118 0.94 13.34 -23.16
CA THR A 118 0.59 13.64 -24.57
C THR A 118 -0.58 12.81 -25.08
N THR A 119 -1.10 11.88 -24.28
CA THR A 119 -2.22 11.01 -24.65
C THR A 119 -3.56 11.71 -24.37
N PRO A 120 -4.54 11.68 -25.31
CA PRO A 120 -5.85 12.28 -25.08
C PRO A 120 -6.54 11.76 -23.82
N ASN A 121 -7.29 12.64 -23.16
CA ASN A 121 -8.00 12.42 -21.89
C ASN A 121 -7.13 12.19 -20.64
N PHE A 122 -5.80 12.26 -20.76
CA PHE A 122 -4.91 12.33 -19.61
C PHE A 122 -4.59 13.77 -19.21
N GLN A 123 -4.46 14.00 -17.91
CA GLN A 123 -3.85 15.20 -17.34
C GLN A 123 -2.81 14.75 -16.31
N VAL A 124 -1.55 15.14 -16.53
CA VAL A 124 -0.43 14.74 -15.67
C VAL A 124 0.15 15.98 -14.99
N ARG A 125 0.25 15.96 -13.66
CA ARG A 125 0.90 16.99 -12.85
C ARG A 125 2.03 16.37 -12.02
N LEU A 126 3.08 17.16 -11.80
CA LEU A 126 4.18 16.80 -10.92
C LEU A 126 4.09 17.67 -9.67
N ILE A 127 4.26 17.07 -8.49
CA ILE A 127 4.26 17.77 -7.22
C ILE A 127 5.62 17.64 -6.52
N ASP A 128 6.14 18.76 -6.02
CA ASP A 128 7.45 18.83 -5.37
C ASP A 128 7.31 19.03 -3.86
N TYR A 129 6.98 17.96 -3.14
CA TYR A 129 6.87 17.98 -1.68
C TYR A 129 8.19 18.32 -0.97
N ARG A 130 9.33 18.17 -1.65
CA ARG A 130 10.63 18.59 -1.13
C ARG A 130 10.69 20.11 -1.01
N LYS A 131 10.18 20.84 -1.99
CA LYS A 131 10.04 22.30 -1.89
C LYS A 131 8.94 22.74 -0.94
N ILE A 132 7.80 22.03 -0.92
CA ILE A 132 6.63 22.42 -0.13
C ILE A 132 6.91 22.25 1.37
N LEU A 133 7.39 21.08 1.81
CA LEU A 133 7.60 20.75 3.24
C LEU A 133 8.92 20.04 3.55
N GLY A 134 9.79 19.80 2.56
CA GLY A 134 11.03 19.04 2.74
C GLY A 134 10.82 17.54 2.85
N GLY A 135 9.69 17.02 2.33
CA GLY A 135 9.40 15.58 2.26
C GLY A 135 9.33 15.09 0.81
N ILE A 136 8.48 14.08 0.57
CA ILE A 136 8.23 13.50 -0.75
C ILE A 136 6.73 13.28 -0.97
N GLN A 137 6.29 13.23 -2.22
CA GLN A 137 5.01 12.61 -2.53
C GLN A 137 5.20 11.10 -2.29
N HIS A 138 4.44 10.45 -1.40
CA HIS A 138 4.57 9.00 -1.18
C HIS A 138 3.24 8.24 -1.18
N ALA A 139 2.19 8.86 -1.73
CA ALA A 139 0.90 8.26 -1.97
C ALA A 139 0.93 7.23 -3.09
N LYS A 140 0.02 6.27 -2.97
CA LYS A 140 -0.15 5.10 -3.83
C LYS A 140 -1.62 4.70 -3.80
N TYR A 141 -2.45 5.49 -4.47
CA TYR A 141 -3.87 5.22 -4.52
C TYR A 141 -4.47 5.57 -5.87
N MET A 142 -5.64 5.02 -6.12
CA MET A 142 -6.48 5.32 -7.28
C MET A 142 -7.92 5.51 -6.83
N ILE A 143 -8.58 6.52 -7.37
CA ILE A 143 -10.03 6.74 -7.22
C ILE A 143 -10.68 6.44 -8.57
N ILE A 144 -11.66 5.54 -8.58
CA ILE A 144 -12.40 5.15 -9.78
C ILE A 144 -13.82 5.68 -9.66
N ASP A 145 -14.23 6.51 -10.62
CA ASP A 145 -15.59 7.06 -10.79
C ASP A 145 -16.17 7.75 -9.53
N ASN A 146 -15.31 8.23 -8.62
CA ASN A 146 -15.70 8.70 -7.27
C ASN A 146 -16.53 7.68 -6.45
N GLN A 147 -16.38 6.39 -6.76
CA GLN A 147 -17.12 5.29 -6.13
C GLN A 147 -16.22 4.27 -5.45
N SER A 148 -15.01 4.06 -5.97
CA SER A 148 -14.07 3.09 -5.44
C SER A 148 -12.71 3.70 -5.20
N VAL A 149 -12.02 3.22 -4.16
CA VAL A 149 -10.64 3.57 -3.83
C VAL A 149 -9.82 2.29 -3.83
N PHE A 150 -8.71 2.30 -4.56
CA PHE A 150 -7.61 1.39 -4.30
C PHE A 150 -6.53 2.12 -3.49
N ILE A 151 -6.04 1.54 -2.41
CA ILE A 151 -4.93 2.06 -1.61
C ILE A 151 -4.01 0.92 -1.18
N GLY A 152 -2.69 1.10 -1.25
CA GLY A 152 -1.76 0.08 -0.79
C GLY A 152 -0.31 0.51 -0.76
N SER A 153 0.57 -0.44 -0.51
CA SER A 153 2.01 -0.21 -0.50
C SER A 153 2.64 -0.24 -1.90
N GLN A 154 1.89 -0.66 -2.92
CA GLN A 154 2.30 -0.78 -4.32
C GLN A 154 2.58 0.58 -4.98
N ASN A 155 3.81 0.81 -5.42
CA ASN A 155 4.07 1.83 -6.43
C ASN A 155 3.54 1.37 -7.81
N PHE A 156 3.36 2.31 -8.74
CA PHE A 156 3.11 1.99 -10.15
C PHE A 156 4.42 1.50 -10.82
N ASP A 157 4.86 0.30 -10.46
CA ASP A 157 6.17 -0.26 -10.79
C ASP A 157 6.02 -1.73 -11.20
N TRP A 158 6.66 -2.14 -12.29
CA TRP A 158 6.67 -3.53 -12.73
C TRP A 158 7.20 -4.49 -11.63
N ARG A 159 8.16 -4.02 -10.83
CA ARG A 159 8.69 -4.75 -9.66
C ARG A 159 7.63 -4.88 -8.57
N ALA A 160 6.81 -3.86 -8.34
CA ALA A 160 5.74 -3.90 -7.35
C ALA A 160 4.63 -4.90 -7.70
N LEU A 161 4.46 -5.25 -8.98
CA LEU A 161 3.47 -6.23 -9.42
C LEU A 161 4.02 -7.68 -9.45
N LYS A 162 5.33 -7.88 -9.33
CA LYS A 162 5.96 -9.20 -9.57
C LYS A 162 7.08 -9.62 -8.61
N HIS A 163 7.84 -8.68 -8.07
CA HIS A 163 9.09 -8.95 -7.34
C HIS A 163 9.14 -8.36 -5.91
N ILE A 164 8.20 -7.50 -5.54
CA ILE A 164 8.09 -6.88 -4.22
C ILE A 164 6.85 -7.42 -3.52
N PHE A 165 6.95 -7.67 -2.21
CA PHE A 165 5.81 -8.10 -1.42
C PHE A 165 5.03 -6.88 -0.98
N GLU A 166 3.79 -6.78 -1.45
CA GLU A 166 2.93 -5.61 -1.29
C GLU A 166 1.55 -6.02 -0.82
N LEU A 167 0.86 -5.10 -0.13
CA LEU A 167 -0.50 -5.31 0.38
C LEU A 167 -1.32 -4.04 0.15
N GLY A 168 -2.57 -4.22 -0.25
CA GLY A 168 -3.50 -3.15 -0.54
C GLY A 168 -4.95 -3.53 -0.26
N LEU A 169 -5.82 -2.55 -0.47
CA LEU A 169 -7.25 -2.64 -0.31
C LEU A 169 -7.92 -2.05 -1.55
N LYS A 170 -8.92 -2.75 -2.08
CA LYS A 170 -9.96 -2.18 -2.93
C LYS A 170 -11.20 -1.98 -2.06
N ILE A 171 -11.71 -0.76 -2.02
CA ILE A 171 -12.89 -0.39 -1.23
C ILE A 171 -13.88 0.32 -2.15
N LYS A 172 -15.09 -0.23 -2.29
CA LYS A 172 -16.20 0.40 -3.01
C LYS A 172 -17.11 1.12 -2.01
N ASN A 173 -16.93 2.43 -1.89
CA ASN A 173 -17.72 3.28 -1.03
C ASN A 173 -17.60 4.75 -1.47
N GLU A 174 -18.71 5.37 -1.86
CA GLU A 174 -18.75 6.76 -2.36
C GLU A 174 -18.33 7.79 -1.32
N GLN A 175 -18.69 7.58 -0.04
CA GLN A 175 -18.30 8.50 1.03
C GLN A 175 -16.79 8.49 1.23
N LEU A 176 -16.17 7.31 1.24
CA LEU A 176 -14.72 7.17 1.34
C LEU A 176 -14.04 7.76 0.10
N ALA A 177 -14.52 7.43 -1.10
CA ALA A 177 -14.00 7.97 -2.35
C ALA A 177 -14.00 9.50 -2.35
N LYS A 178 -15.09 10.12 -1.87
CA LYS A 178 -15.17 11.58 -1.73
C LYS A 178 -14.11 12.16 -0.79
N VAL A 179 -13.83 11.53 0.35
CA VAL A 179 -12.75 11.99 1.26
C VAL A 179 -11.40 11.93 0.55
N PHE A 180 -11.12 10.84 -0.17
CA PHE A 180 -9.89 10.70 -0.95
C PHE A 180 -9.82 11.72 -2.09
N THR A 181 -10.94 12.00 -2.78
CA THR A 181 -11.00 13.05 -3.81
C THR A 181 -10.67 14.41 -3.23
N ASP A 182 -11.15 14.77 -2.04
CA ASP A 182 -10.79 16.04 -1.41
C ASP A 182 -9.28 16.16 -1.13
N ILE A 183 -8.61 15.05 -0.78
CA ILE A 183 -7.14 15.02 -0.63
C ILE A 183 -6.45 15.15 -1.98
N PHE A 184 -6.94 14.43 -3.00
CA PHE A 184 -6.43 14.54 -4.36
C PHE A 184 -6.51 15.98 -4.88
N GLU A 185 -7.63 16.68 -4.66
CA GLU A 185 -7.79 18.09 -5.07
C GLU A 185 -6.84 19.04 -4.34
N VAL A 186 -6.53 18.78 -3.07
CA VAL A 186 -5.52 19.54 -2.31
C VAL A 186 -4.16 19.40 -3.00
N ASP A 187 -3.75 18.18 -3.32
CA ASP A 187 -2.46 17.92 -3.97
C ASP A 187 -2.47 18.38 -5.44
N TRP A 188 -3.60 18.28 -6.13
CA TRP A 188 -3.81 18.82 -7.47
C TRP A 188 -3.59 20.34 -7.51
N ALA A 189 -4.13 21.08 -6.55
CA ALA A 189 -3.93 22.53 -6.45
C ALA A 189 -2.50 22.90 -6.00
N LEU A 190 -1.90 22.12 -5.09
CA LEU A 190 -0.50 22.30 -4.66
C LEU A 190 0.49 22.10 -5.81
N SER A 191 0.23 21.14 -6.70
CA SER A 191 1.10 20.88 -7.85
C SER A 191 1.17 22.05 -8.86
N GLU A 192 0.25 23.02 -8.77
CA GLU A 192 0.23 24.22 -9.62
C GLU A 192 0.81 25.45 -8.94
N SER A 193 0.62 25.60 -7.62
CA SER A 193 0.93 26.84 -6.89
C SER A 193 2.02 26.71 -5.82
N GLU A 194 2.45 25.49 -5.50
CA GLU A 194 3.35 25.10 -4.38
C GLU A 194 2.86 25.55 -2.97
N LYS A 195 1.85 26.43 -2.88
CA LYS A 195 1.28 26.98 -1.66
C LYS A 195 -0.21 27.20 -1.83
N ILE A 196 -1.00 26.53 -1.01
CA ILE A 196 -2.45 26.74 -0.93
C ILE A 196 -2.89 26.99 0.51
N THR A 197 -4.10 27.52 0.66
CA THR A 197 -4.82 27.44 1.93
C THR A 197 -5.75 26.24 1.89
N VAL A 198 -5.47 25.22 2.69
CA VAL A 198 -6.37 24.06 2.85
C VAL A 198 -7.58 24.52 3.65
N LYS A 199 -8.77 24.39 3.07
CA LYS A 199 -10.03 24.73 3.76
C LYS A 199 -10.35 23.61 4.76
N PRO A 200 -10.55 23.93 6.05
CA PRO A 200 -10.98 22.94 7.02
C PRO A 200 -12.30 22.30 6.61
N LYS A 201 -12.42 20.99 6.80
CA LYS A 201 -13.63 20.22 6.51
C LYS A 201 -13.71 19.08 7.50
N ASN A 202 -14.88 18.89 8.09
CA ASN A 202 -15.14 17.73 8.95
C ASN A 202 -15.75 16.62 8.12
N TYR A 203 -15.31 15.38 8.35
CA TYR A 203 -15.89 14.20 7.73
C TYR A 203 -16.70 13.41 8.75
N ASP A 204 -17.82 12.83 8.30
CA ASP A 204 -18.59 11.89 9.11
C ASP A 204 -17.86 10.54 9.12
N VAL A 205 -17.09 10.29 10.17
CA VAL A 205 -16.30 9.07 10.38
C VAL A 205 -16.58 8.49 11.78
N PRO A 206 -16.58 7.16 11.97
CA PRO A 206 -16.25 6.14 10.97
C PRO A 206 -17.34 5.94 9.91
N ILE A 207 -16.91 5.72 8.68
CA ILE A 207 -17.79 5.32 7.56
C ILE A 207 -18.20 3.87 7.79
N THR A 208 -19.50 3.58 7.76
CA THR A 208 -20.01 2.23 8.03
C THR A 208 -20.42 1.52 6.75
N ILE A 209 -19.91 0.31 6.55
CA ILE A 209 -20.32 -0.63 5.51
C ILE A 209 -20.99 -1.82 6.20
N ILE A 210 -22.22 -2.15 5.77
CA ILE A 210 -22.96 -3.31 6.28
C ILE A 210 -23.06 -4.34 5.16
N GLU A 211 -22.42 -5.49 5.33
CA GLU A 211 -22.42 -6.58 4.35
C GLU A 211 -22.48 -7.94 5.06
N ASN A 212 -23.33 -8.85 4.57
CA ASN A 212 -23.50 -10.20 5.13
C ASN A 212 -23.78 -10.23 6.64
N ARG A 213 -24.60 -9.30 7.13
CA ARG A 213 -24.92 -9.11 8.56
C ARG A 213 -23.69 -8.78 9.41
N ASP A 214 -22.62 -8.34 8.79
CA ASP A 214 -21.42 -7.87 9.43
C ASP A 214 -21.30 -6.35 9.25
N THR A 215 -20.65 -5.71 10.21
CA THR A 215 -20.43 -4.26 10.21
C THR A 215 -18.93 -4.00 10.11
N ILE A 216 -18.55 -3.24 9.09
CA ILE A 216 -17.19 -2.76 8.89
C ILE A 216 -17.21 -1.25 9.07
N LYS A 217 -16.30 -0.74 9.89
CA LYS A 217 -16.12 0.71 10.08
C LYS A 217 -14.78 1.12 9.53
N LEU A 218 -14.78 2.21 8.75
CA LEU A 218 -13.60 2.74 8.07
C LEU A 218 -13.30 4.16 8.55
N ILE A 219 -12.04 4.43 8.86
CA ILE A 219 -11.55 5.78 9.15
C ILE A 219 -10.36 6.04 8.21
N PRO A 220 -10.50 6.91 7.20
CA PRO A 220 -9.36 7.28 6.37
C PRO A 220 -8.38 8.13 7.17
N THR A 221 -7.09 7.97 6.93
CA THR A 221 -6.03 8.70 7.61
C THR A 221 -5.03 9.28 6.63
N PHE A 222 -4.46 10.44 6.95
CA PHE A 222 -3.67 11.22 6.01
C PHE A 222 -2.49 11.93 6.68
N SER A 223 -1.42 12.10 5.91
CA SER A 223 -0.26 12.95 6.22
C SER A 223 0.07 13.80 4.99
N PRO A 224 0.64 15.00 5.12
CA PRO A 224 1.13 15.57 6.37
C PRO A 224 0.07 16.37 7.13
N TYR A 225 0.23 16.48 8.45
CA TYR A 225 -0.70 17.19 9.35
C TYR A 225 -1.12 18.58 8.85
N SER A 226 -0.19 19.34 8.25
CA SER A 226 -0.43 20.72 7.79
C SER A 226 -1.20 20.83 6.48
N LEU A 227 -1.38 19.74 5.73
CA LEU A 227 -1.99 19.73 4.40
C LEU A 227 -3.17 18.75 4.32
N ILE A 228 -3.94 18.61 5.40
CA ILE A 228 -5.15 17.80 5.44
C ILE A 228 -6.35 18.64 5.89
N PRO A 229 -7.55 18.48 5.29
CA PRO A 229 -8.72 19.27 5.66
C PRO A 229 -9.26 19.00 7.07
N ASP A 230 -9.09 17.78 7.57
CA ASP A 230 -9.51 17.34 8.91
C ASP A 230 -8.30 16.81 9.68
N THR A 231 -7.84 17.55 10.69
CA THR A 231 -6.68 17.15 11.48
C THR A 231 -6.96 15.98 12.44
N ASN A 232 -8.24 15.63 12.67
CA ASN A 232 -8.58 14.41 13.40
C ASN A 232 -8.22 13.14 12.63
N LEU A 233 -8.12 13.25 11.29
CA LEU A 233 -7.71 12.17 10.39
C LEU A 233 -6.19 12.10 10.21
N PHE A 234 -5.42 12.80 11.05
CA PHE A 234 -3.96 12.72 10.99
C PHE A 234 -3.45 11.30 11.26
N ASP A 235 -2.58 10.80 10.40
CA ASP A 235 -2.15 9.40 10.38
C ASP A 235 -1.43 8.96 11.68
N GLU A 236 -0.39 9.69 12.10
CA GLU A 236 0.32 9.41 13.36
C GLU A 236 -0.63 9.49 14.56
N LYS A 237 -1.50 10.53 14.56
CA LYS A 237 -2.74 10.66 15.33
C LYS A 237 -3.35 9.31 15.69
N ASN A 238 -3.88 8.70 14.66
CA ASN A 238 -4.73 7.54 14.77
C ASN A 238 -3.92 6.25 14.99
N ILE A 239 -2.70 6.14 14.44
CA ILE A 239 -1.80 5.02 14.73
C ILE A 239 -1.45 4.97 16.23
N LEU A 240 -1.12 6.11 16.84
CA LEU A 240 -0.84 6.20 18.28
C LEU A 240 -2.06 5.87 19.11
N ASP A 241 -3.25 6.34 18.72
CA ASP A 241 -4.51 6.02 19.39
C ASP A 241 -4.78 4.50 19.40
N LEU A 242 -4.50 3.80 18.30
CA LEU A 242 -4.60 2.33 18.23
C LEU A 242 -3.60 1.65 19.18
N ILE A 243 -2.31 2.01 19.13
CA ILE A 243 -1.27 1.43 19.99
C ILE A 243 -1.59 1.67 21.48
N ASN A 244 -2.11 2.85 21.84
CA ASN A 244 -2.46 3.20 23.21
C ASN A 244 -3.70 2.44 23.71
N LYS A 245 -4.65 2.13 22.83
CA LYS A 245 -5.86 1.35 23.17
C LYS A 245 -5.60 -0.15 23.32
N ALA A 246 -4.55 -0.68 22.66
CA ALA A 246 -4.21 -2.10 22.66
C ALA A 246 -4.19 -2.72 24.07
N LYS A 247 -4.80 -3.91 24.21
CA LYS A 247 -4.93 -4.63 25.47
C LYS A 247 -4.19 -5.96 25.51
N ASN A 248 -4.10 -6.66 24.40
CA ASN A 248 -3.56 -8.02 24.33
C ASN A 248 -2.34 -8.08 23.43
N GLU A 249 -2.49 -7.63 22.17
CA GLU A 249 -1.46 -7.84 21.16
C GLU A 249 -1.47 -6.79 20.06
N ILE A 250 -0.27 -6.55 19.53
CA ILE A 250 0.02 -5.68 18.39
C ILE A 250 0.86 -6.50 17.41
N TYR A 251 0.51 -6.43 16.13
CA TYR A 251 1.33 -6.93 15.03
C TYR A 251 1.50 -5.81 14.02
N PHE A 252 2.71 -5.53 13.54
CA PHE A 252 2.84 -4.59 12.43
C PHE A 252 4.01 -4.92 11.52
N HIS A 253 3.85 -4.52 10.26
CA HIS A 253 4.92 -4.50 9.28
C HIS A 253 5.03 -3.12 8.63
N VAL A 254 6.26 -2.64 8.48
CA VAL A 254 6.63 -1.47 7.65
C VAL A 254 7.99 -1.73 7.00
N LEU A 255 8.26 -1.10 5.85
CA LEU A 255 9.58 -1.19 5.22
C LEU A 255 10.67 -0.63 6.14
N THR A 256 10.44 0.58 6.66
CA THR A 256 11.36 1.24 7.60
C THR A 256 10.62 1.79 8.82
N TYR A 257 11.28 1.65 9.96
CA TYR A 257 10.89 2.24 11.24
C TYR A 257 12.13 2.92 11.84
N SER A 258 12.10 4.23 12.05
CA SER A 258 13.20 4.95 12.67
C SER A 258 12.69 6.02 13.63
N PRO A 259 13.02 5.93 14.92
CA PRO A 259 12.78 7.01 15.88
C PRO A 259 13.87 8.09 15.81
N VAL A 260 14.63 8.18 14.71
CA VAL A 260 15.63 9.21 14.48
C VAL A 260 15.45 9.81 13.10
N ASN A 261 15.41 11.14 13.03
CA ASN A 261 15.29 11.85 11.77
C ASN A 261 16.65 12.04 11.06
N SER A 262 16.61 12.58 9.84
CA SER A 262 17.81 12.87 9.04
C SER A 262 18.86 13.74 9.76
N ASN A 263 18.41 14.60 10.68
CA ASN A 263 19.25 15.51 11.45
C ASN A 263 19.73 14.89 12.78
N LYS A 264 19.54 13.59 12.96
CA LYS A 264 19.88 12.81 14.16
C LYS A 264 19.08 13.20 15.41
N GLU A 265 17.99 13.94 15.28
CA GLU A 265 17.09 14.21 16.41
C GLU A 265 16.23 12.98 16.67
N TYR A 266 16.09 12.64 17.96
CA TYR A 266 15.23 11.56 18.40
C TYR A 266 13.75 11.98 18.33
N TYR A 267 12.93 11.11 17.75
CA TYR A 267 11.50 11.24 17.55
C TYR A 267 10.82 10.06 18.26
N ALA A 268 10.37 10.34 19.48
CA ALA A 268 10.01 9.32 20.44
C ALA A 268 8.57 8.79 20.31
N ALA A 269 7.73 9.38 19.45
CA ALA A 269 6.28 9.21 19.53
C ALA A 269 5.83 7.74 19.47
N ILE A 270 6.13 7.06 18.36
CA ILE A 270 5.79 5.64 18.18
C ILE A 270 6.65 4.74 19.09
N ASP A 271 7.94 5.05 19.28
CA ASP A 271 8.84 4.25 20.14
C ASP A 271 8.34 4.18 21.59
N ASN A 272 7.97 5.33 22.16
CA ASN A 272 7.41 5.42 23.50
C ASN A 272 6.06 4.73 23.60
N ALA A 273 5.21 4.84 22.57
CA ALA A 273 3.91 4.18 22.55
C ALA A 273 4.06 2.65 22.57
N LEU A 274 4.97 2.10 21.76
CA LEU A 274 5.29 0.67 21.74
C LEU A 274 5.86 0.20 23.09
N ARG A 275 6.88 0.89 23.63
CA ARG A 275 7.44 0.54 24.95
C ARG A 275 6.39 0.62 26.06
N SER A 276 5.55 1.65 26.04
CA SER A 276 4.46 1.81 27.01
C SER A 276 3.44 0.68 26.90
N ALA A 277 3.07 0.25 25.69
CA ALA A 277 2.18 -0.88 25.48
C ALA A 277 2.78 -2.19 26.02
N ALA A 278 4.05 -2.44 25.76
CA ALA A 278 4.76 -3.62 26.27
C ALA A 278 4.78 -3.65 27.81
N LEU A 279 5.01 -2.50 28.45
CA LEU A 279 4.95 -2.35 29.92
C LEU A 279 3.55 -2.57 30.50
N ARG A 280 2.49 -2.31 29.72
CA ARG A 280 1.10 -2.66 30.09
C ARG A 280 0.80 -4.15 29.93
N GLY A 281 1.75 -4.96 29.45
CA GLY A 281 1.58 -6.39 29.22
C GLY A 281 1.11 -6.76 27.80
N VAL A 282 1.01 -5.79 26.89
CA VAL A 282 0.65 -6.04 25.48
C VAL A 282 1.80 -6.74 24.77
N LYS A 283 1.52 -7.84 24.07
CA LYS A 283 2.51 -8.53 23.22
C LYS A 283 2.67 -7.81 21.90
N ILE A 284 3.89 -7.43 21.54
CA ILE A 284 4.19 -6.66 20.33
C ILE A 284 5.07 -7.50 19.42
N ASN A 285 4.56 -7.79 18.22
CA ASN A 285 5.24 -8.56 17.20
C ASN A 285 5.55 -7.64 16.01
N ILE A 286 6.82 -7.30 15.87
CA ILE A 286 7.30 -6.31 14.90
C ILE A 286 8.01 -7.05 13.78
N MET A 287 7.58 -6.85 12.53
CA MET A 287 8.26 -7.39 11.37
C MET A 287 8.71 -6.23 10.47
N ILE A 288 9.99 -6.18 10.09
CA ILE A 288 10.55 -5.07 9.30
C ILE A 288 11.34 -5.65 8.12
N SER A 289 11.36 -4.95 6.99
CA SER A 289 12.25 -5.32 5.89
C SER A 289 13.72 -5.33 6.32
N ASP A 290 14.49 -6.29 5.80
CA ASP A 290 15.93 -6.37 6.01
C ASP A 290 16.73 -5.23 5.35
N TRP A 291 16.08 -4.37 4.59
CA TRP A 291 16.63 -3.07 4.16
C TRP A 291 16.89 -2.12 5.34
N SER A 292 16.27 -2.36 6.50
CA SER A 292 16.44 -1.60 7.74
C SER A 292 17.68 -2.01 8.57
N LYS A 293 18.59 -2.80 8.02
CA LYS A 293 19.87 -3.18 8.67
C LYS A 293 20.88 -2.03 8.79
N ARG A 294 20.68 -0.91 8.08
CA ARG A 294 21.60 0.24 8.15
C ARG A 294 21.49 0.97 9.48
N LYS A 295 22.61 1.58 9.90
CA LYS A 295 22.65 2.46 11.07
C LYS A 295 22.05 3.83 10.71
N PRO A 296 21.34 4.50 11.64
CA PRO A 296 21.13 4.10 13.03
C PRO A 296 19.92 3.17 13.25
N THR A 297 19.09 2.92 12.23
CA THR A 297 17.85 2.15 12.30
C THR A 297 17.98 0.81 13.04
N ILE A 298 18.99 0.00 12.68
CA ILE A 298 19.22 -1.30 13.31
C ILE A 298 19.44 -1.21 14.84
N TYR A 299 20.03 -0.11 15.34
CA TYR A 299 20.25 0.06 16.77
C TYR A 299 18.94 0.22 17.54
N TYR A 300 17.98 0.94 16.97
CA TYR A 300 16.68 1.11 17.59
C TYR A 300 15.83 -0.16 17.53
N LEU A 301 15.90 -0.90 16.43
CA LEU A 301 15.26 -2.22 16.33
C LEU A 301 15.80 -3.20 17.39
N LYS A 302 17.14 -3.26 17.58
CA LYS A 302 17.76 -4.04 18.66
C LYS A 302 17.33 -3.57 20.05
N SER A 303 17.18 -2.26 20.25
CA SER A 303 16.75 -1.70 21.54
C SER A 303 15.29 -2.03 21.89
N LEU A 304 14.46 -2.34 20.90
CA LEU A 304 13.10 -2.85 21.10
C LEU A 304 13.12 -4.35 21.36
N ALA A 305 13.98 -5.10 20.67
CA ALA A 305 14.09 -6.56 20.81
C ALA A 305 14.53 -7.04 22.21
N VAL A 306 15.10 -6.16 23.04
CA VAL A 306 15.46 -6.50 24.44
C VAL A 306 14.35 -6.19 25.46
N ILE A 307 13.25 -5.58 25.03
CA ILE A 307 12.15 -5.21 25.92
C ILE A 307 11.23 -6.43 26.08
N PRO A 308 10.90 -6.84 27.33
CA PRO A 308 9.90 -7.88 27.56
C PRO A 308 8.60 -7.58 26.81
N ASN A 309 7.97 -8.63 26.28
CA ASN A 309 6.76 -8.57 25.44
C ASN A 309 6.95 -7.97 24.05
N ILE A 310 8.17 -7.59 23.62
CA ILE A 310 8.44 -7.19 22.25
C ILE A 310 9.30 -8.24 21.55
N THR A 311 8.82 -8.75 20.41
CA THR A 311 9.62 -9.57 19.49
C THR A 311 9.79 -8.81 18.19
N VAL A 312 11.03 -8.72 17.71
CA VAL A 312 11.35 -8.04 16.44
C VAL A 312 11.96 -9.04 15.48
N LYS A 313 11.31 -9.24 14.33
CA LYS A 313 11.81 -10.03 13.21
C LYS A 313 12.11 -9.14 12.00
N MET A 314 13.04 -9.60 11.18
CA MET A 314 13.27 -9.07 9.84
C MET A 314 12.77 -10.04 8.79
N THR A 315 12.30 -9.51 7.66
CA THR A 315 11.97 -10.30 6.46
C THR A 315 13.01 -10.07 5.38
N THR A 316 13.57 -11.15 4.83
CA THR A 316 14.46 -11.14 3.66
C THR A 316 13.80 -11.92 2.52
N VAL A 317 13.46 -11.23 1.44
CA VAL A 317 13.01 -11.90 0.20
C VAL A 317 14.27 -12.39 -0.54
N PRO A 318 14.38 -13.69 -0.90
CA PRO A 318 15.55 -14.22 -1.58
C PRO A 318 15.81 -13.53 -2.92
N GLU A 319 17.05 -13.53 -3.40
CA GLU A 319 17.37 -13.04 -4.75
C GLU A 319 16.59 -13.81 -5.82
N TYR A 320 16.28 -13.15 -6.94
CA TYR A 320 15.62 -13.79 -8.07
C TYR A 320 16.58 -14.73 -8.79
N SER A 321 16.10 -15.90 -9.25
CA SER A 321 16.96 -16.91 -9.89
C SER A 321 17.73 -16.42 -11.12
N LYS A 322 17.23 -15.38 -11.80
CA LYS A 322 17.88 -14.76 -12.97
C LYS A 322 18.84 -13.61 -12.62
N GLY A 323 19.07 -13.36 -11.32
CA GLY A 323 20.03 -12.39 -10.81
C GLY A 323 19.42 -11.21 -10.07
N PHE A 324 20.29 -10.33 -9.59
CA PHE A 324 19.95 -9.14 -8.83
C PHE A 324 19.06 -8.17 -9.62
N ILE A 325 17.96 -7.74 -8.99
CA ILE A 325 17.06 -6.70 -9.50
C ILE A 325 17.14 -5.48 -8.57
N PRO A 326 17.68 -4.33 -9.03
CA PRO A 326 17.75 -3.12 -8.21
C PRO A 326 16.37 -2.66 -7.71
N TYR A 327 16.34 -2.32 -6.43
CA TYR A 327 15.17 -1.83 -5.69
C TYR A 327 13.98 -2.79 -5.70
N ALA A 328 14.23 -4.10 -5.79
CA ALA A 328 13.22 -5.16 -5.71
C ALA A 328 13.57 -6.18 -4.62
N ARG A 329 12.82 -7.30 -4.58
CA ARG A 329 13.04 -8.40 -3.63
C ARG A 329 13.05 -7.90 -2.18
N VAL A 330 11.93 -7.28 -1.81
CA VAL A 330 11.76 -6.66 -0.49
C VAL A 330 10.33 -6.85 0.00
N ASP A 331 10.15 -6.94 1.32
CA ASP A 331 8.85 -6.82 1.95
C ASP A 331 8.53 -5.33 2.14
N HIS A 332 7.54 -4.83 1.41
CA HIS A 332 7.22 -3.40 1.34
C HIS A 332 5.86 -3.06 1.95
N ARG A 333 5.17 -4.06 2.50
CA ARG A 333 3.85 -3.91 3.13
C ARG A 333 3.87 -2.92 4.30
N LYS A 334 2.76 -2.25 4.55
CA LYS A 334 2.62 -1.25 5.61
C LYS A 334 1.26 -1.41 6.26
N PHE A 335 1.25 -2.12 7.38
CA PHE A 335 0.01 -2.37 8.11
C PHE A 335 0.29 -2.64 9.59
N LEU A 336 -0.73 -2.36 10.40
CA LEU A 336 -0.77 -2.55 11.85
C LEU A 336 -2.07 -3.29 12.18
N ILE A 337 -2.00 -4.23 13.10
CA ILE A 337 -3.11 -5.01 13.65
C ILE A 337 -3.07 -4.80 15.15
N VAL A 338 -4.20 -4.41 15.75
CA VAL A 338 -4.33 -4.23 17.19
C VAL A 338 -5.48 -5.06 17.72
N ASP A 339 -5.14 -5.94 18.66
CA ASP A 339 -6.02 -6.96 19.22
C ASP A 339 -6.76 -7.70 18.08
N ASN A 340 -8.01 -8.10 18.31
CA ASN A 340 -8.81 -8.84 17.33
C ASN A 340 -9.78 -7.94 16.53
N ASN A 341 -9.59 -6.62 16.53
CA ASN A 341 -10.61 -5.71 16.02
C ASN A 341 -10.10 -4.63 15.05
N TYR A 342 -8.90 -4.08 15.28
CA TYR A 342 -8.44 -2.93 14.51
C TYR A 342 -7.30 -3.27 13.56
N ILE A 343 -7.37 -2.72 12.35
CA ILE A 343 -6.31 -2.74 11.35
C ILE A 343 -6.03 -1.30 10.94
N TRP A 344 -4.79 -0.97 10.64
CA TRP A 344 -4.42 0.17 9.79
C TRP A 344 -3.63 -0.38 8.60
N LEU A 345 -3.95 0.06 7.38
CA LEU A 345 -3.17 -0.18 6.17
C LEU A 345 -2.92 1.15 5.47
N GLY A 346 -1.69 1.39 5.02
CA GLY A 346 -1.38 2.67 4.38
C GLY A 346 -0.08 2.69 3.59
N THR A 347 0.38 3.91 3.28
CA THR A 347 1.54 4.14 2.43
C THR A 347 2.78 4.60 3.21
N SER A 348 2.64 5.00 4.48
CA SER A 348 3.72 5.60 5.26
C SER A 348 4.69 4.58 5.86
N ASN A 349 5.98 4.85 5.73
CA ASN A 349 6.97 4.31 6.68
C ASN A 349 6.84 5.04 8.02
N TRP A 350 7.37 4.45 9.09
CA TRP A 350 7.23 4.99 10.44
C TRP A 350 8.46 5.80 10.84
N GLU A 351 8.51 7.02 10.30
CA GLU A 351 9.54 8.02 10.55
C GLU A 351 8.90 9.41 10.54
N LYS A 352 9.45 10.36 11.32
CA LYS A 352 8.88 11.71 11.48
C LYS A 352 8.57 12.43 10.15
N SER A 353 9.45 12.30 9.16
CA SER A 353 9.25 12.96 7.86
C SER A 353 8.03 12.45 7.11
N TYR A 354 7.68 11.17 7.24
CA TYR A 354 6.52 10.59 6.57
C TYR A 354 5.20 11.14 7.11
N PHE A 355 5.16 11.48 8.41
CA PHE A 355 3.97 12.05 9.04
C PHE A 355 3.87 13.57 8.90
N TYR A 356 4.99 14.30 8.91
CA TYR A 356 4.96 15.76 8.96
C TYR A 356 5.36 16.47 7.68
N LYS A 357 6.02 15.78 6.74
CA LYS A 357 6.60 16.41 5.55
C LYS A 357 6.21 15.75 4.24
N SER A 358 5.81 14.49 4.26
CA SER A 358 5.47 13.72 3.06
C SER A 358 3.97 13.48 2.96
N ARG A 359 3.47 13.37 1.73
CA ARG A 359 2.10 12.91 1.48
C ARG A 359 2.02 11.39 1.66
N ASN A 360 1.20 10.96 2.62
CA ASN A 360 0.84 9.55 2.82
C ASN A 360 -0.64 9.42 3.15
N LEU A 361 -1.18 8.23 2.90
CA LEU A 361 -2.58 7.92 3.15
C LEU A 361 -2.67 6.54 3.83
N GLY A 362 -3.75 6.33 4.56
CA GLY A 362 -4.09 5.07 5.19
C GLY A 362 -5.59 4.93 5.39
N VAL A 363 -6.00 3.73 5.77
CA VAL A 363 -7.36 3.41 6.19
C VAL A 363 -7.27 2.54 7.43
N ILE A 364 -7.97 2.96 8.48
CA ILE A 364 -8.25 2.13 9.65
C ILE A 364 -9.53 1.36 9.39
N ILE A 365 -9.51 0.07 9.71
CA ILE A 365 -10.64 -0.83 9.63
C ILE A 365 -10.92 -1.36 11.04
N GLU A 366 -12.17 -1.24 11.49
CA GLU A 366 -12.68 -1.95 12.65
C GLU A 366 -13.60 -3.08 12.16
N ASN A 367 -13.12 -4.32 12.24
CA ASN A 367 -13.83 -5.55 11.90
C ASN A 367 -13.02 -6.80 12.31
N GLU A 368 -13.65 -7.75 13.00
CA GLU A 368 -12.96 -8.94 13.53
C GLU A 368 -12.49 -9.92 12.44
N LYS A 369 -13.31 -10.17 11.41
CA LYS A 369 -12.97 -11.16 10.36
C LYS A 369 -11.86 -10.67 9.43
N LEU A 370 -11.90 -9.40 9.07
CA LEU A 370 -10.82 -8.76 8.33
C LEU A 370 -9.55 -8.76 9.17
N ASN A 371 -9.64 -8.44 10.46
CA ASN A 371 -8.50 -8.50 11.38
C ASN A 371 -7.87 -9.90 11.43
N GLU A 372 -8.68 -10.96 11.55
CA GLU A 372 -8.20 -12.34 11.49
C GLU A 372 -7.48 -12.65 10.17
N THR A 373 -8.01 -12.19 9.04
CA THR A 373 -7.39 -12.38 7.73
C THR A 373 -6.02 -11.68 7.65
N PHE A 374 -5.94 -10.42 8.07
CA PHE A 374 -4.67 -9.68 8.15
C PHE A 374 -3.67 -10.36 9.09
N LYS A 375 -4.15 -10.89 10.22
CA LYS A 375 -3.31 -11.60 11.18
C LYS A 375 -2.75 -12.88 10.58
N ASN A 376 -3.55 -13.63 9.81
CA ASN A 376 -3.08 -14.82 9.10
C ASN A 376 -2.00 -14.49 8.06
N ILE A 377 -2.16 -13.39 7.30
CA ILE A 377 -1.14 -12.89 6.36
C ILE A 377 0.17 -12.57 7.09
N PHE A 378 0.08 -11.89 8.24
CA PHE A 378 1.24 -11.60 9.08
C PHE A 378 1.89 -12.89 9.60
N LEU A 379 1.12 -13.78 10.21
CA LEU A 379 1.63 -15.00 10.86
C LEU A 379 2.28 -15.96 9.86
N LYS A 380 1.78 -16.02 8.62
CA LYS A 380 2.43 -16.79 7.56
C LYS A 380 3.84 -16.30 7.27
N SER A 381 4.03 -14.98 7.20
CA SER A 381 5.36 -14.38 7.01
C SER A 381 6.24 -14.60 8.24
N TRP A 382 5.65 -14.39 9.42
CA TRP A 382 6.30 -14.49 10.73
C TRP A 382 6.82 -15.89 11.07
N ASN A 383 6.08 -16.93 10.66
CA ASN A 383 6.45 -18.33 10.87
C ASN A 383 7.11 -18.94 9.63
N GLY A 384 7.17 -18.20 8.52
CA GLY A 384 7.71 -18.63 7.25
C GLY A 384 9.25 -18.60 7.19
N PRO A 385 9.83 -19.21 6.15
CA PRO A 385 11.28 -19.40 6.02
C PRO A 385 12.06 -18.11 5.72
N TYR A 386 11.36 -17.01 5.43
CA TYR A 386 11.95 -15.73 5.02
C TYR A 386 12.05 -14.71 6.15
N SER A 387 11.72 -15.11 7.37
CA SER A 387 11.82 -14.24 8.55
C SER A 387 12.80 -14.80 9.58
N TYR A 388 13.48 -13.91 10.29
CA TYR A 388 14.36 -14.27 11.40
C TYR A 388 14.32 -13.20 12.49
N GLU A 389 14.50 -13.61 13.74
CA GLU A 389 14.51 -12.72 14.89
C GLU A 389 15.80 -11.89 14.96
N ILE A 390 15.65 -10.60 15.27
CA ILE A 390 16.78 -9.70 15.49
C ILE A 390 17.43 -10.03 16.83
N LYS A 391 18.75 -10.16 16.82
CA LYS A 391 19.55 -10.39 18.03
C LYS A 391 20.44 -9.18 18.33
N PRO A 392 20.47 -8.67 19.58
CA PRO A 392 21.27 -7.51 19.96
C PRO A 392 22.77 -7.66 19.65
N GLU A 393 23.31 -8.86 19.81
CA GLU A 393 24.73 -9.19 19.68
C GLU A 393 25.22 -9.33 18.24
N ILE A 394 24.33 -9.54 17.26
CA ILE A 394 24.71 -9.75 15.85
C ILE A 394 24.94 -8.41 15.16
N ASP A 395 26.11 -8.18 14.56
CA ASP A 395 26.27 -7.06 13.62
C ASP A 395 25.69 -7.44 12.26
N TYR A 396 24.75 -6.63 11.76
CA TYR A 396 23.99 -6.95 10.55
C TYR A 396 24.58 -6.23 9.34
N THR A 397 24.89 -6.98 8.30
CA THR A 397 25.32 -6.43 7.00
C THR A 397 24.10 -6.04 6.17
N PRO A 398 23.94 -4.75 5.79
CA PRO A 398 22.84 -4.33 4.92
C PRO A 398 22.90 -5.03 3.55
N PRO A 399 21.75 -5.39 2.96
CA PRO A 399 21.73 -5.93 1.61
C PRO A 399 22.13 -4.87 0.59
N LYS A 400 22.52 -5.33 -0.61
CA LYS A 400 22.57 -4.48 -1.80
C LYS A 400 21.12 -4.11 -2.18
N VAL A 401 20.85 -2.82 -2.37
CA VAL A 401 19.50 -2.31 -2.66
C VAL A 401 19.42 -1.74 -4.08
N GLY A 402 20.33 -0.82 -4.42
CA GLY A 402 20.44 -0.25 -5.77
C GLY A 402 21.63 -0.83 -6.55
N GLU A 403 21.93 -0.20 -7.69
CA GLU A 403 23.08 -0.55 -8.55
C GLU A 403 24.44 -0.50 -7.86
#